data_AF-A0A919XHT3-F1
#
_entry.id   AF-A0A919XHT3-F1
#
_cell.length_a   1.000
_cell.length_b   1.000
_cell.length_c   1.000
_cell.angle_alpha   90.00
_cell.angle_beta   90.00
_cell.angle_gamma   90.00
#
_symmetry.space_group_name_H-M   'P 1'
#
loop_
_entity.id
_entity.type
_entity.pdbx_description
1 polymer ?
#
loop_
_entity_poly.entity_id
_entity_poly.type
_entity_poly.pdbx_seq_one_letter_code
_entity_poly.pdbx_strand_id
1 'polypeptide(L)'
;MTLEEIGELFDAIVDYYPSFTADLKKMKSWHTMLKNVPLAQAINNLEAFASEPENKYPPHPGALMTKRTDVDRYYENMRQSGFEQIENLDRMRVGVAPPTDEQKRRVRELLG
;
A
#
# COMPACT_ATOMS: atom_id res chain seq x y z
N MET A 1 -13.33 10.92 -18.44
CA MET A 1 -14.59 10.23 -18.77
C MET A 1 -15.80 11.14 -18.58
N THR A 2 -16.90 10.89 -19.29
CA THR A 2 -18.19 11.59 -19.19
C THR A 2 -19.03 11.09 -18.00
N LEU A 3 -20.21 11.68 -17.77
CA LEU A 3 -21.12 11.22 -16.71
C LEU A 3 -21.77 9.88 -17.04
N GLU A 4 -22.03 9.61 -18.31
CA GLU A 4 -22.54 8.34 -18.82
C GLU A 4 -21.52 7.23 -18.57
N GLU A 5 -20.24 7.47 -18.91
CA GLU A 5 -19.15 6.54 -18.62
C GLU A 5 -18.96 6.29 -17.11
N ILE A 6 -19.28 7.26 -16.24
CA ILE A 6 -19.30 7.05 -14.79
C ILE A 6 -20.46 6.13 -14.37
N GLY A 7 -21.60 6.23 -15.04
CA GLY A 7 -22.71 5.29 -14.86
C GLY A 7 -22.30 3.86 -15.20
N GLU A 8 -21.67 3.67 -16.36
CA GLU A 8 -21.12 2.37 -16.78
C GLU A 8 -20.09 1.84 -15.77
N LEU A 9 -19.22 2.70 -15.25
CA LEU A 9 -18.27 2.32 -14.21
C LEU A 9 -18.97 1.91 -12.91
N PHE A 10 -20.06 2.58 -12.53
CA PHE A 10 -20.82 2.24 -11.33
C PHE A 10 -21.54 0.92 -11.46
N ASP A 11 -22.13 0.64 -12.62
CA ASP A 11 -22.73 -0.65 -12.92
C ASP A 11 -21.69 -1.77 -12.77
N ALA A 12 -20.49 -1.57 -13.32
CA ALA A 12 -19.39 -2.51 -13.15
C ALA A 12 -18.97 -2.68 -11.67
N ILE A 13 -18.98 -1.62 -10.86
CA ILE A 13 -18.68 -1.73 -9.41
C ILE A 13 -19.77 -2.55 -8.70
N VAL A 14 -21.04 -2.40 -9.06
CA VAL A 14 -22.15 -3.17 -8.46
C VAL A 14 -22.00 -4.66 -8.75
N ASP A 15 -21.53 -5.03 -9.95
CA ASP A 15 -21.30 -6.43 -10.32
C ASP A 15 -20.27 -7.12 -9.41
N TYR A 16 -19.21 -6.41 -8.99
CA TYR A 16 -18.23 -6.94 -8.03
C TYR A 16 -18.65 -6.74 -6.56
N TYR A 17 -19.40 -5.67 -6.29
CA TYR A 17 -19.77 -5.25 -4.94
C TYR A 17 -21.26 -4.89 -4.87
N PRO A 18 -22.16 -5.88 -4.67
CA PRO A 18 -23.61 -5.64 -4.67
C PRO A 18 -24.11 -4.66 -3.58
N SER A 19 -23.30 -4.40 -2.55
CA SER A 19 -23.58 -3.41 -1.51
C SER A 19 -23.25 -1.97 -1.91
N PHE A 20 -22.58 -1.76 -3.05
CA PHE A 20 -22.30 -0.44 -3.56
C PHE A 20 -23.59 0.25 -3.98
N THR A 21 -23.79 1.45 -3.46
CA THR A 21 -24.93 2.30 -3.82
C THR A 21 -24.42 3.56 -4.47
N ALA A 22 -25.10 3.97 -5.53
CA ALA A 22 -24.80 5.17 -6.27
C ALA A 22 -25.98 6.14 -6.24
N ASP A 23 -25.69 7.41 -6.01
CA ASP A 23 -26.63 8.50 -6.23
C ASP A 23 -26.04 9.52 -7.20
N LEU A 24 -26.88 10.41 -7.71
CA LEU A 24 -26.45 11.44 -8.68
C LEU A 24 -25.35 12.33 -8.11
N LYS A 25 -25.34 12.56 -6.79
CA LYS A 25 -24.31 13.36 -6.12
C LYS A 25 -22.95 12.66 -6.19
N LYS A 26 -22.89 11.37 -5.89
CA LYS A 26 -21.69 10.52 -5.96
C LYS A 26 -21.20 10.41 -7.39
N MET A 27 -22.08 10.23 -8.38
CA MET A 27 -21.71 10.23 -9.80
C MET A 27 -21.01 11.54 -10.19
N LYS A 28 -21.58 12.71 -9.84
CA LYS A 28 -20.95 14.01 -10.13
C LYS A 28 -19.59 14.18 -9.45
N SER A 29 -19.46 13.71 -8.21
CA SER A 29 -18.19 13.72 -7.49
C SER A 29 -17.13 12.85 -8.18
N TRP A 30 -17.49 11.63 -8.58
CA TRP A 30 -16.59 10.71 -9.27
C TRP A 30 -16.21 11.20 -10.66
N HIS A 31 -17.15 11.77 -11.42
CA HIS A 31 -16.88 12.44 -12.69
C HIS A 31 -15.81 13.53 -12.53
N THR A 32 -15.88 14.31 -11.46
CA THR A 32 -14.89 15.35 -11.19
C THR A 32 -13.49 14.77 -10.92
N MET A 33 -13.40 13.65 -10.21
CA MET A 33 -12.13 12.99 -9.87
C MET A 33 -11.53 12.22 -11.06
N LEU A 34 -12.38 11.55 -11.84
CA LEU A 34 -11.98 10.66 -12.93
C LEU A 34 -12.05 11.35 -14.32
N LYS A 35 -12.25 12.67 -14.38
CA LYS A 35 -12.41 13.41 -15.65
C LYS A 35 -11.33 13.14 -16.69
N ASN A 36 -10.09 12.91 -16.24
CA ASN A 36 -8.92 12.67 -17.11
C ASN A 36 -8.54 11.18 -17.23
N VAL A 37 -9.31 10.29 -16.60
CA VAL A 37 -9.11 8.84 -16.67
C VAL A 37 -10.02 8.30 -17.78
N PRO A 38 -9.50 7.57 -18.77
CA PRO A 38 -10.33 6.85 -19.74
C PRO A 38 -11.15 5.75 -19.04
N LEU A 39 -12.40 5.52 -19.46
CA LEU A 39 -13.26 4.49 -18.86
C LEU A 39 -12.59 3.11 -18.86
N ALA A 40 -12.05 2.69 -20.00
CA ALA A 40 -11.36 1.41 -20.12
C ALA A 40 -10.21 1.26 -19.10
N GLN A 41 -9.48 2.34 -18.81
CA GLN A 41 -8.43 2.30 -17.78
C GLN A 41 -9.02 2.14 -16.37
N ALA A 42 -10.12 2.83 -16.06
CA ALA A 42 -10.78 2.72 -14.76
C ALA A 42 -11.39 1.32 -14.53
N ILE A 43 -11.99 0.72 -15.56
CA ILE A 43 -12.51 -0.65 -15.52
C ILE A 43 -11.36 -1.63 -15.28
N ASN A 44 -10.26 -1.54 -16.05
CA ASN A 44 -9.10 -2.42 -15.83
C ASN A 44 -8.53 -2.29 -14.40
N ASN A 45 -8.50 -1.07 -13.85
CA ASN A 45 -8.06 -0.85 -12.48
C ASN A 45 -9.05 -1.40 -11.45
N LEU A 46 -10.36 -1.33 -11.72
CA LEU A 46 -11.40 -1.91 -10.89
C LEU A 46 -11.29 -3.43 -10.86
N GLU A 47 -11.12 -4.07 -12.01
CA GLU A 47 -10.90 -5.51 -12.12
C GLU A 47 -9.66 -5.95 -11.33
N ALA A 48 -8.56 -5.22 -11.47
CA ALA A 48 -7.34 -5.47 -10.69
C ALA A 48 -7.59 -5.33 -9.19
N PHE A 49 -8.25 -4.24 -8.76
CA PHE A 49 -8.57 -4.00 -7.34
C PHE A 49 -9.50 -5.08 -6.76
N ALA A 50 -10.55 -5.47 -7.48
CA ALA A 50 -11.52 -6.46 -7.06
C ALA A 50 -10.95 -7.89 -7.03
N SER A 51 -9.88 -8.14 -7.79
CA SER A 51 -9.18 -9.43 -7.77
C SER A 51 -8.38 -9.69 -6.48
N GLU A 52 -8.09 -8.65 -5.69
CA GLU A 52 -7.36 -8.77 -4.42
C GLU A 52 -8.29 -9.19 -3.27
N PRO A 53 -8.06 -10.34 -2.60
CA PRO A 53 -8.97 -10.87 -1.56
C PRO A 53 -9.16 -9.98 -0.33
N GLU A 54 -8.22 -9.09 -0.06
CA GLU A 54 -8.29 -8.13 1.06
C GLU A 54 -9.27 -6.98 0.79
N ASN A 55 -9.59 -6.73 -0.49
CA ASN A 55 -10.47 -5.66 -0.92
C ASN A 55 -11.94 -6.07 -0.84
N LYS A 56 -12.42 -6.27 0.39
CA LYS A 56 -13.81 -6.66 0.70
C LYS A 56 -14.84 -5.54 0.49
N TYR A 57 -14.38 -4.32 0.25
CA TYR A 57 -15.21 -3.13 0.13
C TYR A 57 -15.01 -2.46 -1.23
N PRO A 58 -16.04 -1.78 -1.76
CA PRO A 58 -15.93 -1.08 -3.03
C PRO A 58 -14.79 -0.05 -3.02
N PRO A 59 -14.08 0.14 -4.15
CA PRO A 59 -13.00 1.11 -4.23
C PRO A 59 -13.51 2.55 -4.12
N HIS A 60 -12.67 3.41 -3.56
CA HIS A 60 -12.78 4.85 -3.72
C HIS A 60 -12.32 5.24 -5.15
N PRO A 61 -12.85 6.30 -5.80
CA PRO A 61 -12.46 6.68 -7.17
C PRO A 61 -10.95 6.86 -7.33
N GLY A 62 -10.26 7.33 -6.27
CA GLY A 62 -8.80 7.45 -6.25
C GLY A 62 -8.05 6.14 -6.49
N ALA A 63 -8.59 4.99 -6.06
CA ALA A 63 -7.99 3.68 -6.32
C ALA A 63 -8.03 3.32 -7.82
N LEU A 64 -8.98 3.89 -8.57
CA LEU A 64 -9.17 3.64 -10.00
C LEU A 64 -8.37 4.61 -10.88
N MET A 65 -7.69 5.60 -10.30
CA MET A 65 -6.96 6.64 -11.06
C MET A 65 -5.58 6.19 -11.56
N THR A 66 -4.91 5.27 -10.87
CA THR A 66 -3.47 4.98 -11.11
C THR A 66 -3.17 3.49 -11.25
N LYS A 67 -2.16 3.18 -12.08
CA LYS A 67 -1.55 1.85 -12.28
C LYS A 67 -0.75 1.30 -11.07
N ARG A 68 -0.81 1.93 -9.90
CA ARG A 68 0.05 1.59 -8.75
C ARG A 68 -0.72 0.80 -7.70
N THR A 69 -0.35 -0.46 -7.58
CA THR A 69 -0.95 -1.48 -6.71
C THR A 69 -0.44 -1.37 -5.27
N ASP A 70 -1.13 -2.05 -4.34
CA ASP A 70 -0.68 -2.17 -2.94
C ASP A 70 0.69 -2.87 -2.79
N VAL A 71 1.17 -3.53 -3.85
CA VAL A 71 2.51 -4.13 -3.96
C VAL A 71 3.60 -3.06 -4.12
N ASP A 72 3.36 -1.96 -4.85
CA ASP A 72 4.29 -0.81 -4.89
C ASP A 72 4.40 -0.19 -3.48
N ARG A 73 3.27 -0.09 -2.76
CA ARG A 73 3.21 0.38 -1.37
C ARG A 73 3.95 -0.55 -0.39
N TYR A 74 3.85 -1.86 -0.57
CA TYR A 74 4.54 -2.85 0.27
C TYR A 74 6.07 -2.84 0.04
N TYR A 75 6.54 -2.82 -1.21
CA TYR A 75 7.97 -2.74 -1.51
C TYR A 75 8.61 -1.43 -1.07
N GLU A 76 7.88 -0.31 -1.08
CA GLU A 76 8.35 0.98 -0.58
C GLU A 76 8.50 0.97 0.96
N ASN A 77 7.53 0.41 1.67
CA ASN A 77 7.58 0.22 3.13
C ASN A 77 8.67 -0.77 3.58
N MET A 78 8.88 -1.87 2.85
CA MET A 78 9.92 -2.86 3.16
C MET A 78 11.33 -2.31 2.88
N ARG A 79 11.47 -1.47 1.85
CA ARG A 79 12.73 -0.79 1.53
C ARG A 79 13.08 0.24 2.61
N GLN A 80 12.11 1.01 3.10
CA GLN A 80 12.31 2.02 4.14
C GLN A 80 12.70 1.40 5.49
N SER A 81 12.01 0.34 5.91
CA SER A 81 12.33 -0.40 7.15
C SER A 81 13.70 -1.11 7.10
N GLY A 82 14.11 -1.62 5.94
CA GLY A 82 15.44 -2.20 5.75
C GLY A 82 16.59 -1.18 5.91
N PHE A 83 16.41 0.05 5.43
CA PHE A 83 17.41 1.11 5.59
C PHE A 83 17.59 1.54 7.06
N GLU A 84 16.49 1.70 7.80
CA GLU A 84 16.52 2.04 9.22
C GLU A 84 17.23 0.96 10.07
N GLN A 85 17.07 -0.31 9.67
CA GLN A 85 17.68 -1.44 10.37
C GLN A 85 19.20 -1.54 10.12
N ILE A 86 19.64 -1.27 8.88
CA ILE A 86 21.08 -1.19 8.55
C ILE A 86 21.72 -0.02 9.29
N GLU A 87 21.08 1.15 9.31
CA GLU A 87 21.61 2.31 10.02
C GLU A 87 21.76 2.07 11.53
N ASN A 88 20.78 1.38 12.14
CA ASN A 88 20.86 0.97 13.54
C ASN A 88 21.99 -0.05 13.80
N LEU A 89 22.19 -1.01 12.90
CA LEU A 89 23.29 -1.98 13.00
C LEU A 89 24.66 -1.32 12.86
N ASP A 90 24.80 -0.33 11.97
CA ASP A 90 26.05 0.41 11.81
C ASP A 90 26.36 1.26 13.05
N ARG A 91 25.36 1.91 13.66
CA ARG A 91 25.55 2.61 14.95
C ARG A 91 26.01 1.66 16.06
N MET A 92 25.45 0.45 16.12
CA MET A 92 25.86 -0.56 17.09
C MET A 92 27.27 -1.08 16.80
N ARG A 93 27.64 -1.27 15.54
CA ARG A 93 28.98 -1.73 15.14
C ARG A 93 30.08 -0.72 15.47
N VAL A 94 29.82 0.56 15.27
CA VAL A 94 30.79 1.62 15.59
C VAL A 94 30.89 1.85 17.11
N GLY A 95 29.82 1.58 17.86
CA GLY A 95 29.77 1.82 19.31
C GLY A 95 30.25 0.67 20.21
N VAL A 96 30.36 -0.57 19.70
CA VAL A 96 30.72 -1.73 20.54
C VAL A 96 32.23 -1.97 20.48
N ALA A 97 32.94 -1.37 21.44
CA ALA A 97 34.32 -1.76 21.73
C ALA A 97 34.35 -3.23 22.18
N PRO A 98 35.30 -4.05 21.70
CA PRO A 98 35.43 -5.42 22.16
C PRO A 98 35.67 -5.45 23.68
N PRO A 99 35.19 -6.48 24.39
CA PRO A 99 35.40 -6.59 25.83
C PRO A 99 36.88 -6.50 26.17
N THR A 100 37.23 -5.73 27.21
CA THR A 100 38.62 -5.58 27.62
C THR A 100 39.16 -6.88 28.22
N ASP A 101 40.48 -7.04 28.24
CA ASP A 101 41.09 -8.28 28.72
C ASP A 101 40.85 -8.51 30.21
N GLU A 102 40.64 -7.44 31.00
CA GLU A 102 40.23 -7.56 32.41
C GLU A 102 38.79 -8.10 32.54
N GLN A 103 37.87 -7.66 31.69
CA GLN A 103 36.50 -8.18 31.65
C GLN A 103 36.48 -9.66 31.25
N LYS A 104 37.28 -10.05 30.25
CA LYS A 104 37.45 -11.45 29.86
C LYS A 104 38.06 -12.30 30.98
N ARG A 105 38.99 -11.75 31.77
CA ARG A 105 39.61 -12.46 32.90
C ARG A 105 38.60 -12.70 34.04
N ARG A 106 37.84 -11.67 34.45
CA ARG A 106 36.84 -11.79 35.52
C ARG A 106 35.71 -12.76 35.18
N VAL A 107 35.26 -12.78 33.92
CA VAL A 107 34.27 -13.77 33.47
C VAL A 107 34.82 -15.20 33.59
N ARG A 108 36.12 -15.39 33.32
CA ARG A 108 36.79 -16.69 33.44
C ARG A 108 36.93 -17.15 34.89
N GLU A 109 37.15 -16.23 35.83
CA GLU A 109 37.25 -16.50 37.28
C GLU A 109 35.88 -16.80 37.93
N LEU A 110 34.76 -16.36 37.34
CA LEU A 110 33.41 -16.60 37.88
C LEU A 110 32.75 -17.88 37.34
N LEU A 111 33.19 -18.37 36.19
CA LEU A 111 32.64 -19.55 35.52
C LEU A 111 33.46 -20.83 35.77
N GLY A 112 34.55 -20.73 36.56
CA GLY A 112 35.44 -21.85 36.91
C GLY A 112 35.92 -21.73 38.34
#